data_AF-A0A833VWY7-F1
#
_entry.id   AF-A0A833VWY7-F1
#
_cell.length_a   1.000
_cell.length_b   1.000
_cell.length_c   1.000
_cell.angle_alpha   90.00
_cell.angle_beta   90.00
_cell.angle_gamma   90.00
#
_symmetry.space_group_name_H-M   'P 1'
#
loop_
_entity.id
_entity.type
_entity.pdbx_description
1 polymer ?
#
loop_
_entity_poly.entity_id
_entity_poly.type
_entity_poly.pdbx_seq_one_letter_code
_entity_poly.pdbx_strand_id
1 'polypeptide(L)' 'MKEEKWGDEELLKYGRLSLVDLAGSENIARSGAKEGKAREAGEINKSLLTLGRVITALSEHNSHIPYR' A
#
# COMPACT_ATOMS: atom_id res chain seq x y z
N MET A 1 27.02 -13.70 -44.75
CA MET A 1 26.36 -13.52 -43.45
C MET A 1 25.62 -12.20 -43.51
N LYS A 2 24.28 -12.21 -43.41
CA LYS A 2 23.48 -10.98 -43.39
C LYS A 2 23.40 -10.51 -41.95
N GLU A 3 23.76 -9.26 -41.69
CA GLU A 3 23.46 -8.62 -40.42
C GLU A 3 21.94 -8.38 -40.34
N GLU A 4 21.27 -9.04 -39.41
CA GLU A 4 19.89 -8.71 -39.03
C GLU A 4 19.93 -7.47 -38.14
N LYS A 5 19.46 -6.34 -38.68
CA LYS A 5 19.10 -5.19 -37.86
C LYS A 5 17.78 -5.49 -37.17
N TRP A 6 17.83 -5.73 -35.85
CA TRP A 6 16.64 -5.61 -35.01
C TRP A 6 16.21 -4.15 -35.05
N GLY A 7 14.97 -3.88 -35.45
CA GLY A 7 14.47 -2.52 -35.62
C GLY A 7 14.67 -1.70 -34.35
N ASP A 8 15.07 -0.44 -34.51
CA ASP A 8 15.07 0.57 -33.47
C ASP A 8 13.61 0.87 -33.06
N GLU A 9 12.96 -0.08 -32.38
CA GLU A 9 11.79 0.25 -31.57
C GLU A 9 12.31 1.03 -30.37
N GLU A 10 11.95 2.30 -30.30
CA GLU A 10 12.29 3.21 -29.22
C GLU A 10 11.75 2.62 -27.89
N LEU A 11 12.62 1.96 -27.13
CA LEU A 11 12.27 1.35 -25.84
C LEU A 11 11.97 2.45 -24.81
N LEU A 12 10.73 2.91 -24.79
CA LEU A 12 10.22 3.84 -23.78
C LEU A 12 10.11 3.14 -22.43
N LYS A 13 10.88 3.64 -21.45
CA LYS A 13 10.87 3.15 -20.06
C LYS A 13 10.14 4.15 -19.16
N TYR A 14 9.18 3.65 -18.38
CA TYR A 14 8.46 4.43 -17.37
C TYR A 14 8.71 3.85 -15.97
N GLY A 15 9.04 4.72 -15.01
CA GLY A 15 9.15 4.38 -13.60
C GLY A 15 8.12 5.14 -12.78
N ARG A 16 7.60 4.50 -11.73
CA ARG A 16 6.73 5.15 -10.74
C ARG A 16 7.23 4.84 -9.33
N LEU A 17 7.50 5.89 -8.57
CA LEU A 17 7.75 5.82 -7.13
C LEU A 17 6.59 6.49 -6.41
N SER A 18 6.00 5.78 -5.46
CA SER A 18 4.96 6.33 -4.58
C SER A 18 5.52 6.46 -3.17
N LEU A 19 5.74 7.70 -2.75
CA LEU A 19 6.11 8.03 -1.37
C LEU A 19 4.83 8.31 -0.59
N VAL A 20 4.53 7.46 0.38
CA VAL A 20 3.29 7.52 1.17
C VAL A 20 3.69 7.71 2.63
N ASP A 21 3.16 8.76 3.25
CA ASP A 21 3.25 8.97 4.69
C ASP A 21 1.97 8.47 5.37
N LEU A 22 2.11 7.72 6.45
CA LEU A 22 1.00 7.07 7.15
C LEU A 22 0.83 7.69 8.53
N ALA A 23 -0.43 7.79 8.97
CA ALA A 23 -0.75 8.20 10.33
C ALA A 23 -0.26 7.17 11.37
N GLY A 24 -0.23 7.59 12.64
CA GLY A 24 0.16 6.73 13.75
C GLY A 24 -0.81 5.55 13.97
N SER A 25 -0.26 4.43 14.46
CA SER A 25 -0.99 3.20 14.80
C SER A 25 -1.22 3.06 16.31
N GLU A 26 -1.24 4.18 17.02
CA GLU A 26 -1.32 4.17 18.48
C GLU A 26 -2.65 3.59 18.99
N ASN A 27 -2.57 3.04 20.20
CA ASN A 27 -3.72 2.48 20.88
C ASN A 27 -4.63 3.61 21.39
N ILE A 28 -5.87 3.66 20.90
CA ILE A 28 -6.90 4.64 21.28
C ILE A 28 -7.14 4.65 22.80
N ALA A 29 -7.16 3.47 23.44
CA ALA A 29 -7.38 3.37 24.88
C ALA A 29 -6.25 4.03 25.69
N ARG A 30 -5.05 4.12 25.12
CA ARG A 30 -3.88 4.77 25.74
C ARG A 30 -3.66 6.20 25.27
N SER A 31 -4.31 6.63 24.18
CA SER A 31 -4.13 7.98 23.61
C SER A 31 -4.95 9.06 24.34
N GLY A 32 -5.91 8.67 25.18
CA GLY A 32 -6.78 9.61 25.89
C GLY A 32 -7.76 10.35 24.97
N ALA A 33 -7.90 9.91 23.71
CA ALA A 33 -8.81 10.49 22.74
C ALA A 33 -10.27 10.31 23.22
N LYS A 34 -11.03 11.42 23.22
CA LYS A 34 -12.44 11.43 23.61
C LYS A 34 -13.32 11.78 22.41
N GLU A 35 -14.53 11.23 22.39
CA GLU A 35 -15.60 11.55 21.44
C GLU A 35 -15.13 11.54 19.97
N GLY A 36 -15.22 12.66 19.25
CA GLY A 36 -14.88 12.77 17.84
C GLY A 36 -13.47 12.32 17.51
N LYS A 37 -12.50 12.56 18.40
CA LYS A 37 -11.10 12.11 18.21
C LYS A 37 -10.96 10.59 18.33
N ALA A 38 -11.78 9.95 19.15
CA ALA A 38 -11.78 8.49 19.23
C ALA A 38 -12.33 7.85 17.95
N ARG A 39 -13.34 8.48 17.32
CA ARG A 39 -13.86 8.05 16.01
C ARG A 39 -12.81 8.19 14.91
N GLU A 40 -12.14 9.33 14.84
CA GLU A 40 -11.06 9.58 13.89
C GLU A 40 -9.91 8.57 14.05
N ALA A 41 -9.43 8.38 15.29
CA ALA A 41 -8.39 7.40 15.57
C ALA A 41 -8.84 5.95 15.25
N GLY A 42 -10.13 5.66 15.39
CA GLY A 42 -10.73 4.39 14.97
C GLY A 42 -10.62 4.16 13.46
N GLU A 43 -10.98 5.15 12.65
CA GLU A 43 -10.89 5.05 11.19
C GLU A 43 -9.43 5.03 10.70
N ILE A 44 -8.51 5.75 11.35
CA ILE A 44 -7.07 5.67 11.09
C ILE A 44 -6.60 4.22 11.31
N ASN A 45 -6.86 3.66 12.48
CA ASN A 45 -6.44 2.30 12.81
C ASN A 45 -7.08 1.24 11.90
N LYS A 46 -8.34 1.46 11.49
CA LYS A 46 -9.00 0.60 10.51
C LYS A 46 -8.28 0.61 9.16
N SER A 47 -7.90 1.78 8.66
CA SER A 47 -7.16 1.89 7.38
C SER A 47 -5.80 1.19 7.44
N LEU A 48 -5.07 1.36 8.55
CA LEU A 48 -3.77 0.73 8.79
C LEU A 48 -3.87 -0.79 8.94
N LEU A 49 -4.93 -1.27 9.60
CA LEU A 49 -5.21 -2.70 9.71
C LEU A 49 -5.53 -3.32 8.35
N THR A 50 -6.34 -2.66 7.52
CA THR A 50 -6.64 -3.11 6.16
C THR A 50 -5.38 -3.18 5.30
N LEU A 51 -4.51 -2.18 5.39
CA LEU A 51 -3.19 -2.19 4.74
C LEU A 51 -2.35 -3.39 5.20
N GLY A 52 -2.26 -3.63 6.51
CA GLY A 52 -1.53 -4.77 7.07
C GLY A 52 -2.06 -6.11 6.58
N ARG A 53 -3.38 -6.27 6.46
CA ARG A 53 -4.01 -7.48 5.91
C ARG A 53 -3.65 -7.72 4.45
N VAL A 54 -3.66 -6.66 3.63
CA VAL A 54 -3.26 -6.74 2.22
C VAL A 54 -1.78 -7.13 2.08
N ILE A 55 -0.89 -6.49 2.84
CA ILE A 55 0.55 -6.80 2.83
C ILE A 55 0.80 -8.24 3.26
N THR A 56 0.13 -8.70 4.32
CA THR A 56 0.25 -10.07 4.83
C THR A 56 -0.20 -11.08 3.76
N ALA A 57 -1.39 -10.87 3.17
CA ALA A 57 -1.91 -11.77 2.13
C ALA A 57 -1.00 -11.82 0.90
N LEU A 58 -0.37 -10.70 0.52
CA LEU A 58 0.61 -10.65 -0.56
C LEU A 58 1.88 -11.43 -0.20
N SER A 59 2.39 -11.24 1.01
CA SER A 59 3.59 -11.93 1.50
C SER A 59 3.40 -13.44 1.62
N GLU A 60 2.18 -13.88 1.91
CA GLU A 60 1.82 -15.30 2.02
C GLU A 60 1.42 -15.92 0.67
N HIS A 61 1.41 -15.13 -0.42
CA HIS A 61 0.95 -15.55 -1.75
C HIS A 61 -0.47 -16.13 -1.75
N ASN A 62 -1.37 -15.55 -0.95
CA ASN A 62 -2.77 -15.96 -0.92
C ASN A 62 -3.44 -15.77 -2.29
N SER A 63 -4.35 -16.68 -2.63
CA SER A 63 -5.09 -16.62 -3.90
C SER A 63 -6.03 -15.41 -4.00
N HIS A 64 -6.56 -14.94 -2.87
CA HIS A 64 -7.38 -13.75 -2.77
C HIS A 64 -6.72 -12.70 -1.88
N ILE A 65 -6.58 -11.48 -2.41
CA ILE A 65 -6.06 -10.32 -1.67
C ILE A 65 -7.20 -9.33 -1.43
N PRO A 66 -7.57 -9.03 -0.17
CA PRO A 66 -8.74 -8.21 0.16
C PRO A 66 -8.41 -6.71 0.05
N TYR A 67 -8.31 -6.20 -1.17
CA TYR A 67 -8.10 -4.77 -1.42
C TYR A 67 -9.35 -3.91 -1.17
N ARG A 68 -10.51 -4.52 -0.89
CA ARG A 68 -11.81 -3.86 -0.71
C ARG A 68 -12.45 -4.28 0.60
#